data_AF-A0A935RHL4-F1
#
_entry.id   AF-A0A935RHL4-F1
#
_cell.length_a   1.000
_cell.length_b   1.000
_cell.length_c   1.000
_cell.angle_alpha   90.00
_cell.angle_beta   90.00
_cell.angle_gamma   90.00
#
_symmetry.space_group_name_H-M   'P 1'
#
loop_
_entity.id
_entity.type
_entity.pdbx_description
1 polymer ?
#
loop_
_entity_poly.entity_id
_entity_poly.type
_entity_poly.pdbx_seq_one_letter_code
_entity_poly.pdbx_strand_id
1 'polypeptide(L)' 'MVGGSAAFRTFIRDELMPEIGKRYRGNGRTAIVGESAAGLFILETFFIEPTLFDTYIALSPSLWERP' A
#
# COMPACT_ATOMS: atom_id res chain seq x y z
N MET A 1 -15.64 9.00 2.76
CA MET A 1 -14.21 9.40 2.68
C MET A 1 -13.63 8.76 1.41
N VAL A 2 -14.11 9.22 0.25
CA VAL A 2 -13.58 8.82 -1.05
C VAL A 2 -12.43 9.79 -1.32
N GLY A 3 -11.19 9.31 -1.37
CA GLY A 3 -10.00 10.13 -1.63
C GLY A 3 -8.80 9.89 -0.71
N GLY A 4 -9.02 9.42 0.53
CA GLY A 4 -7.92 9.17 1.48
C GLY A 4 -6.95 8.09 1.00
N SER A 5 -7.48 6.95 0.52
CA SER A 5 -6.66 5.85 -0.01
C SER A 5 -5.90 6.25 -1.26
N ALA A 6 -6.56 6.91 -2.22
CA ALA A 6 -5.93 7.35 -3.46
C ALA A 6 -4.80 8.36 -3.23
N ALA A 7 -5.02 9.36 -2.37
CA ALA A 7 -3.99 10.33 -2.00
C ALA A 7 -2.82 9.65 -1.27
N PHE A 8 -3.11 8.75 -0.33
CA PHE A 8 -2.07 8.02 0.40
C PHE A 8 -1.26 7.10 -0.50
N ARG A 9 -1.89 6.41 -1.45
CA ARG A 9 -1.19 5.58 -2.44
C ARG A 9 -0.30 6.42 -3.36
N THR A 10 -0.78 7.58 -3.79
CA THR A 10 -0.01 8.53 -4.61
C THR A 10 1.22 9.00 -3.86
N PHE A 11 1.07 9.43 -2.60
CA PHE A 11 2.20 9.79 -1.73
C PHE A 11 3.21 8.64 -1.60
N ILE A 12 2.74 7.41 -1.35
CA ILE A 12 3.61 6.23 -1.25
C ILE A 12 4.43 6.04 -2.53
N ARG A 13 3.76 6.05 -3.69
CA ARG A 13 4.37 5.76 -4.99
C ARG A 13 5.32 6.86 -5.46
N ASP A 14 4.88 8.10 -5.38
CA ASP A 14 5.52 9.22 -6.09
C ASP A 14 6.51 9.97 -5.18
N GLU A 15 6.38 9.85 -3.86
CA GLU A 15 7.23 10.52 -2.89
C GLU A 15 8.00 9.53 -2.03
N LEU A 16 7.32 8.71 -1.23
CA LEU A 16 7.98 7.90 -0.20
C LEU A 16 8.93 6.84 -0.78
N MET A 17 8.47 6.03 -1.74
CA MET A 17 9.28 4.96 -2.33
C MET A 17 10.55 5.50 -3.02
N PRO A 18 10.49 6.55 -3.87
CA PRO A 18 11.68 7.18 -4.44
C PRO A 18 12.63 7.72 -3.36
N GLU A 19 12.09 8.34 -2.32
CA GLU A 19 12.87 8.93 -1.23
C GLU A 19 13.59 7.87 -0.37
N ILE A 20 13.00 6.68 -0.19
CA ILE A 20 13.66 5.52 0.42
C ILE A 20 14.77 5.00 -0.50
N GLY A 21 14.48 4.83 -1.80
CA GLY A 21 15.46 4.31 -2.77
C GLY A 21 16.70 5.20 -2.94
N LYS A 22 16.57 6.51 -2.74
CA LYS A 22 17.72 7.44 -2.72
C LYS A 22 18.56 7.33 -1.45
N ARG A 23 17.92 7.13 -0.29
CA ARG A 23 18.59 7.14 1.02
C ARG A 23 19.18 5.80 1.41
N TYR A 24 18.59 4.69 0.95
CA TYR A 24 18.92 3.35 1.41
C TYR A 24 19.14 2.40 0.23
N ARG A 25 20.22 1.60 0.28
CA ARG A 25 20.44 0.51 -0.69
C ARG A 25 19.44 -0.62 -0.45
N GLY A 26 18.43 -0.69 -1.30
CA GLY A 26 17.52 -1.83 -1.42
C GLY A 26 18.05 -2.89 -2.38
N ASN A 27 17.35 -4.03 -2.44
CA ASN A 27 17.58 -5.11 -3.40
C ASN A 27 16.61 -5.08 -4.59
N GLY A 28 15.86 -3.99 -4.75
CA GLY A 28 14.87 -3.81 -5.81
C GLY A 28 13.53 -4.52 -5.57
N ARG A 29 13.36 -5.25 -4.45
CA ARG A 29 12.09 -5.89 -4.08
C ARG A 29 11.34 -5.05 -3.07
N THR A 30 10.03 -4.98 -3.23
CA THR A 30 9.13 -4.14 -2.46
C THR A 30 7.98 -4.95 -1.89
N ALA A 31 7.59 -4.67 -0.66
CA ALA A 31 6.48 -5.34 0.00
C ALA A 31 5.68 -4.34 0.84
N ILE A 32 4.37 -4.55 0.92
CA ILE A 32 3.49 -3.81 1.81
C ILE A 32 2.76 -4.76 2.77
N VAL A 33 2.70 -4.37 4.05
CA VAL A 33 2.05 -5.14 5.12
C VAL A 33 1.19 -4.22 5.99
N GLY A 34 0.03 -4.70 6.42
CA GLY A 34 -0.93 -3.90 7.18
C GLY A 34 -2.07 -4.72 7.74
N GLU A 35 -2.62 -4.27 8.87
CA GLU A 35 -3.68 -4.93 9.62
C GLU A 35 -4.99 -4.10 9.63
N SER A 36 -6.15 -4.75 9.70
CA SER A 36 -7.46 -4.09 9.87
C SER A 36 -7.73 -3.06 8.76
N ALA A 37 -7.81 -1.77 9.08
CA ALA A 37 -8.00 -0.70 8.10
C ALA A 37 -6.85 -0.61 7.09
N ALA A 38 -5.60 -0.86 7.51
CA ALA A 38 -4.45 -0.90 6.61
C ALA A 38 -4.48 -2.16 5.73
N GLY A 39 -5.01 -3.28 6.25
CA GLY A 39 -5.26 -4.48 5.45
C GLY A 39 -6.26 -4.23 4.31
N LEU A 40 -7.32 -3.45 4.57
CA LEU A 40 -8.27 -3.04 3.54
C LEU A 40 -7.61 -2.15 2.47
N PHE A 41 -6.75 -1.20 2.88
CA PHE A 41 -5.97 -0.37 1.94
C PHE A 41 -5.04 -1.22 1.04
N ILE A 42 -4.42 -2.26 1.60
CA ILE A 42 -3.54 -3.17 0.84
C ILE A 42 -4.33 -3.92 -0.23
N LEU A 43 -5.51 -4.45 0.10
CA LEU A 43 -6.36 -5.13 -0.87
C LEU A 43 -6.86 -4.17 -1.96
N GLU A 44 -7.32 -2.98 -1.58
CA GLU A 44 -7.75 -1.94 -2.52
C GLU A 44 -6.63 -1.50 -3.46
N THR A 45 -5.41 -1.34 -2.92
CA THR A 45 -4.22 -1.02 -3.71
C THR A 45 -3.83 -2.15 -4.65
N PHE A 46 -3.89 -3.41 -4.22
CA PHE A 46 -3.64 -4.56 -5.08
C PHE A 46 -4.61 -4.61 -6.28
N PHE A 47 -5.90 -4.32 -6.07
CA PHE A 47 -6.87 -4.32 -7.15
C PHE A 47 -6.73 -3.14 -8.12
N ILE A 48 -6.27 -1.98 -7.66
CA ILE A 48 -6.15 -0.77 -8.50
C ILE A 48 -4.78 -0.68 -9.19
N GLU A 49 -3.70 -1.03 -8.48
CA GLU A 49 -2.31 -0.95 -8.95
C GLU A 49 -1.52 -2.20 -8.51
N PRO A 50 -1.76 -3.36 -9.16
CA PRO A 50 -1.18 -4.65 -8.74
C PRO A 50 0.34 -4.75 -8.88
N THR A 51 0.96 -3.84 -9.62
CA THR A 51 2.42 -3.81 -9.86
C THR A 51 3.14 -2.78 -9.00
N LEU A 52 2.43 -2.12 -8.06
CA LEU A 52 3.05 -1.12 -7.20
C LEU A 52 4.01 -1.75 -6.17
N PHE A 53 3.69 -2.95 -5.69
CA PHE A 53 4.55 -3.75 -4.82
C PHE A 53 4.74 -5.16 -5.40
N ASP A 54 5.85 -5.82 -5.08
CA ASP A 54 6.05 -7.23 -5.44
C ASP A 54 5.27 -8.18 -4.52
N THR A 55 5.05 -7.78 -3.26
CA THR A 55 4.38 -8.59 -2.24
C THR A 55 3.35 -7.78 -1.45
N TYR A 56 2.17 -8.35 -1.26
CA TYR A 56 1.06 -7.76 -0.49
C TYR A 56 0.68 -8.68 0.68
N ILE A 57 0.66 -8.16 1.91
CA ILE A 57 0.30 -8.91 3.12
C ILE A 57 -0.79 -8.14 3.87
N ALA A 58 -2.04 -8.56 3.74
CA ALA A 58 -3.18 -8.00 4.47
C ALA A 58 -3.56 -8.91 5.64
N LEU A 59 -3.47 -8.39 6.86
CA LEU A 59 -3.82 -9.11 8.08
C LEU A 59 -5.20 -8.66 8.58
N SER A 60 -6.12 -9.59 8.82
CA SER A 60 -7.47 -9.32 9.33
C SER A 60 -8.14 -8.09 8.70
N PRO A 61 -8.19 -7.98 7.35
CA PRO A 61 -8.69 -6.77 6.71
C PRO A 61 -10.15 -6.53 7.11
N SER A 62 -10.48 -5.28 7.46
CA SER A 62 -11.82 -4.85 7.91
C SER A 62 -12.86 -4.83 6.77
N LEU A 63 -13.02 -5.96 6.07
CA LEU A 63 -13.94 -6.14 4.95
C LEU A 63 -15.42 -6.02 5.38
N TRP A 64 -15.71 -6.31 6.64
CA TRP A 64 -17.07 -6.40 7.19
C TRP A 64 -17.50 -5.17 8.00
N GLU A 65 -16.59 -4.24 8.29
CA GLU A 65 -16.87 -3.03 9.09
C GLU A 65 -17.45 -1.88 8.26
N ARG A 66 -17.64 -2.10 6.95
CA ARG A 66 -18.23 -1.15 6.01
C ARG A 66 -19.41 -1.84 5.30
N PRO A 67 -20.67 -1.50 5.64
CA PRO A 67 -21.84 -2.01 4.92
C PRO A 67 -21.88 -1.50 3.48
#